data_AF-A0AAJ2DV11-F1
#
_entry.id   AF-A0AAJ2DV11-F1
#
_cell.length_a   1.000
_cell.length_b   1.000
_cell.length_c   1.000
_cell.angle_alpha   90.00
_cell.angle_beta   90.00
_cell.angle_gamma   90.00
#
_symmetry.space_group_name_H-M   'P 1'
#
loop_
_entity.id
_entity.type
_entity.pdbx_description
1 polymer ?
#
loop_
_entity_poly.entity_id
_entity_poly.type
_entity_poly.pdbx_seq_one_letter_code
_entity_poly.pdbx_strand_id
1 'polypeptide(L)'
;MSENKKQTSQKVAHLAAETLNDPKASAIAKSLAASALSQTHSNKQTSAGMEHKASEVLHSGKYSKDTKTLAASVLAQANKERKLK
;
A
#
# COMPACT_ATOMS: atom_id res chain seq x y z
N MET A 1 3.71 -13.00 20.18
CA MET A 1 3.38 -12.00 19.15
C MET A 1 3.28 -12.73 17.83
N SER A 2 2.07 -12.88 17.29
CA SER A 2 1.82 -13.60 16.04
C SER A 2 2.37 -12.79 14.87
N GLU A 3 3.46 -13.24 14.27
CA GLU A 3 4.02 -12.62 13.07
C GLU A 3 2.97 -12.59 11.96
N ASN A 4 2.69 -11.40 11.45
CA ASN A 4 1.84 -11.26 10.28
C ASN A 4 2.64 -11.71 9.04
N LYS A 5 2.65 -13.02 8.76
CA LYS A 5 3.32 -13.61 7.57
C LYS A 5 2.71 -13.16 6.24
N LYS A 6 1.69 -12.28 6.21
CA LYS A 6 1.14 -11.68 4.99
C LYS A 6 2.01 -10.48 4.59
N GLN A 7 3.26 -10.77 4.26
CA GLN A 7 4.14 -9.80 3.62
C GLN A 7 3.59 -9.49 2.23
N THR A 8 3.69 -8.23 1.85
CA THR A 8 3.42 -7.76 0.50
C THR A 8 4.27 -8.62 -0.43
N SER A 9 3.65 -9.36 -1.36
CA SER A 9 4.41 -10.29 -2.20
C SER A 9 5.57 -9.58 -2.85
N GLN A 10 6.71 -10.26 -3.05
CA GLN A 10 7.91 -9.65 -3.61
C GLN A 10 7.63 -8.82 -4.88
N LYS A 11 6.67 -9.24 -5.71
CA LYS A 11 6.18 -8.47 -6.86
C LYS A 11 5.61 -7.10 -6.50
N VAL A 12 4.79 -6.99 -5.46
CA VAL A 12 4.17 -5.73 -5.02
C VAL A 12 5.21 -4.85 -4.31
N ALA A 13 6.13 -5.44 -3.56
CA ALA A 13 7.26 -4.71 -2.96
C ALA A 13 8.21 -4.16 -4.03
N HIS A 14 8.47 -4.93 -5.08
CA HIS A 14 9.26 -4.49 -6.24
C HIS A 14 8.56 -3.35 -6.98
N LEU A 15 7.26 -3.51 -7.27
CA LEU A 15 6.44 -2.47 -7.91
C LEU A 15 6.38 -1.18 -7.06
N ALA A 16 6.35 -1.31 -5.73
CA ALA A 16 6.41 -0.18 -4.82
C ALA A 16 7.77 0.53 -4.91
N ALA A 17 8.87 -0.24 -4.94
CA ALA A 17 10.22 0.30 -5.09
C ALA A 17 10.40 1.01 -6.44
N GLU A 18 9.89 0.42 -7.53
CA GLU A 18 9.87 1.05 -8.85
C GLU A 18 9.06 2.34 -8.84
N THR A 19 7.87 2.34 -8.23
CA THR A 19 7.02 3.54 -8.11
C THR A 19 7.68 4.66 -7.29
N LEU A 20 8.48 4.29 -6.28
CA LEU A 20 9.26 5.27 -5.50
C LEU A 20 10.39 5.89 -6.34
N ASN A 21 11.07 5.07 -7.14
CA ASN A 21 12.14 5.51 -8.03
C ASN A 21 11.64 6.21 -9.28
N ASP A 22 10.38 6.04 -9.68
CA ASP A 22 9.84 6.68 -10.87
C ASP A 22 9.65 8.20 -10.63
N PRO A 23 10.33 9.07 -11.40
CA PRO A 23 10.14 10.52 -11.31
C PRO A 23 8.75 10.99 -11.78
N LYS A 24 8.04 10.19 -12.58
CA LYS A 24 6.68 10.48 -13.06
C LYS A 24 5.59 10.06 -12.06
N ALA A 25 5.95 9.27 -11.05
CA ALA A 25 4.99 8.84 -10.05
C ALA A 25 4.55 10.02 -9.16
N SER A 26 3.23 10.12 -8.94
CA SER A 26 2.66 11.14 -8.07
C SER A 26 3.15 10.99 -6.63
N ALA A 27 3.19 12.10 -5.89
CA ALA A 27 3.54 12.09 -4.46
C ALA A 27 2.67 11.11 -3.64
N ILE A 28 1.41 10.94 -4.04
CA ILE A 28 0.47 9.99 -3.42
C ILE A 28 0.88 8.55 -3.73
N ALA A 29 1.22 8.23 -4.98
CA ALA A 29 1.70 6.91 -5.38
C ALA A 29 2.99 6.52 -4.62
N LYS A 30 3.92 7.46 -4.48
CA LYS A 30 5.15 7.29 -3.68
C LYS A 30 4.84 7.07 -2.20
N SER A 31 3.91 7.81 -1.64
CA SER A 31 3.48 7.64 -0.24
C SER A 31 2.84 6.27 0.00
N LEU A 32 2.02 5.80 -0.95
CA LEU A 32 1.41 4.46 -0.92
C LEU A 32 2.45 3.36 -1.04
N ALA A 33 3.37 3.49 -1.98
CA ALA A 33 4.47 2.56 -2.17
C ALA A 33 5.38 2.47 -0.94
N ALA A 34 5.77 3.62 -0.37
CA ALA A 34 6.55 3.68 0.87
C ALA A 34 5.79 3.03 2.03
N SER A 35 4.48 3.26 2.14
CA SER A 35 3.66 2.64 3.18
C SER A 35 3.60 1.12 3.00
N ALA A 36 3.35 0.63 1.78
CA ALA A 36 3.35 -0.80 1.45
C ALA A 36 4.68 -1.47 1.78
N LEU A 37 5.81 -0.82 1.46
CA LEU A 37 7.17 -1.28 1.76
C LEU A 37 7.48 -1.23 3.25
N SER A 38 7.06 -0.18 3.96
CA SER A 38 7.27 -0.10 5.41
C SER A 38 6.55 -1.22 6.16
N GLN A 39 5.48 -1.76 5.57
CA GLN A 39 4.71 -2.86 6.10
C GLN A 39 5.21 -4.25 5.69
N THR A 40 6.10 -4.38 4.69
CA THR A 40 6.68 -5.70 4.34
C THR A 40 7.58 -6.22 5.45
N HIS A 41 8.29 -5.34 6.15
CA HIS A 41 9.32 -5.70 7.13
C HIS A 41 9.02 -5.24 8.55
N SER A 42 7.80 -4.75 8.82
CA SER A 42 7.48 -4.19 10.14
C SER A 42 6.14 -4.65 10.68
N ASN A 43 6.05 -4.75 12.00
CA ASN A 43 4.79 -4.91 12.74
C ASN A 43 3.98 -3.60 12.80
N LYS A 44 4.36 -2.58 12.02
CA LYS A 44 3.71 -1.26 11.98
C LYS A 44 2.44 -1.34 11.12
N GLN A 45 1.34 -0.82 11.67
CA GLN A 45 0.06 -0.73 10.96
C GLN A 45 -0.03 0.55 10.11
N THR A 46 -0.75 0.46 9.01
CA THR A 46 -1.11 1.61 8.17
C THR A 46 -1.95 2.56 9.03
N SER A 47 -1.61 3.84 9.03
CA SER A 47 -2.43 4.84 9.70
C SER A 47 -3.75 5.05 8.95
N ALA A 48 -4.81 5.45 9.66
CA ALA A 48 -6.11 5.70 9.06
C ALA A 48 -6.06 6.74 7.91
N GLY A 49 -5.17 7.73 8.00
CA GLY A 49 -4.97 8.70 6.92
C GLY A 49 -4.40 8.08 5.66
N MET A 50 -3.54 7.06 5.80
CA MET A 50 -2.95 6.34 4.68
C MET A 50 -3.93 5.33 4.08
N GLU A 51 -4.79 4.71 4.89
CA GLU A 51 -5.95 3.93 4.43
C GLU A 51 -6.88 4.79 3.57
N HIS A 52 -7.21 5.99 4.04
CA HIS A 52 -8.11 6.90 3.32
C HIS A 52 -7.53 7.26 1.95
N LYS A 53 -6.26 7.67 1.90
CA LYS A 53 -5.56 7.96 0.63
C LYS A 53 -5.54 6.75 -0.31
N ALA A 54 -5.30 5.56 0.22
CA ALA A 54 -5.33 4.33 -0.59
C ALA A 54 -6.73 4.06 -1.17
N SER A 55 -7.78 4.33 -0.40
CA SER A 55 -9.17 4.22 -0.86
C SER A 55 -9.48 5.22 -1.97
N GLU A 56 -9.06 6.48 -1.81
CA GLU A 56 -9.22 7.50 -2.85
C GLU A 56 -8.50 7.13 -4.14
N VAL A 57 -7.28 6.56 -4.05
CA VAL A 57 -6.53 6.11 -5.22
C VAL A 57 -7.22 4.96 -5.94
N LEU A 58 -7.83 4.02 -5.21
CA LEU A 58 -8.60 2.94 -5.82
C LEU A 58 -9.82 3.45 -6.57
N HIS A 59 -10.57 4.37 -5.96
CA HIS A 59 -11.79 4.94 -6.54
C HIS A 59 -11.50 5.96 -7.64
N SER A 60 -10.33 6.60 -7.64
CA SER A 60 -9.96 7.58 -8.65
C SER A 60 -9.50 6.90 -9.95
N GLY A 61 -10.10 7.27 -11.08
CA GLY A 61 -9.68 6.84 -12.42
C GLY A 61 -8.35 7.44 -12.88
N LYS A 62 -7.80 8.41 -12.15
CA LYS A 62 -6.58 9.14 -12.55
C LYS A 62 -5.28 8.36 -12.32
N TYR A 63 -5.34 7.27 -11.55
CA TYR A 63 -4.17 6.48 -11.18
C TYR A 63 -4.02 5.22 -12.04
N SER A 64 -2.78 4.83 -12.30
CA SER A 64 -2.49 3.62 -13.05
C SER A 64 -2.92 2.36 -12.30
N LYS A 65 -3.06 1.27 -13.04
CA LYS A 65 -3.39 -0.05 -12.49
C LYS A 65 -2.38 -0.50 -11.44
N ASP A 66 -1.11 -0.13 -11.61
CA ASP A 66 -0.02 -0.44 -10.68
C ASP A 66 -0.19 0.30 -9.36
N THR A 67 -0.47 1.61 -9.41
CA THR A 67 -0.72 2.41 -8.20
C THR A 67 -1.97 1.92 -7.46
N LYS A 68 -3.01 1.52 -8.18
CA LYS A 68 -4.21 0.92 -7.58
C LYS A 68 -3.91 -0.42 -6.93
N THR A 69 -3.03 -1.23 -7.53
CA THR A 69 -2.58 -2.51 -6.96
C THR A 69 -1.81 -2.28 -5.66
N LEU A 70 -0.92 -1.28 -5.63
CA LEU A 70 -0.22 -0.86 -4.41
C LEU A 70 -1.20 -0.40 -3.33
N ALA A 71 -2.15 0.47 -3.68
CA ALA A 71 -3.17 0.95 -2.76
C ALA A 71 -4.06 -0.18 -2.21
N ALA A 72 -4.46 -1.12 -3.06
CA ALA A 72 -5.20 -2.31 -2.66
C ALA A 72 -4.39 -3.17 -1.69
N SER A 73 -3.08 -3.31 -1.92
CA SER A 73 -2.21 -4.06 -1.01
C SER A 73 -2.08 -3.37 0.34
N VAL A 74 -1.88 -2.05 0.36
CA VAL A 74 -1.84 -1.25 1.59
C VAL A 74 -3.15 -1.40 2.36
N LEU A 75 -4.32 -1.35 1.69
CA LEU A 75 -5.62 -1.56 2.32
C LEU A 75 -5.88 -3.00 2.76
N ALA A 76 -5.32 -3.99 2.05
CA ALA A 76 -5.44 -5.39 2.43
C ALA A 76 -4.57 -5.72 3.67
N GLN A 77 -3.52 -4.94 3.90
CA GLN A 77 -2.59 -5.07 5.02
C GLN A 77 -2.91 -4.12 6.17
N ALA A 78 -3.61 -3.02 5.90
CA ALA A 78 -4.20 -2.14 6.91
C ALA A 78 -5.35 -2.88 7.62
N ASN A 79 -5.04 -3.45 8.78
CA ASN A 79 -5.95 -4.15 9.69
C ASN A 79 -7.10 -4.97 9.05
N LYS A 80 -6.84 -6.27 8.86
CA LYS A 80 -7.89 -7.26 8.56
C LYS A 80 -9.01 -7.32 9.59
N GLU A 81 -8.75 -6.95 10.85
CA GLU A 81 -9.79 -6.89 11.89
C GLU A 81 -10.85 -5.81 11.63
N ARG A 82 -10.58 -4.82 10.76
CA ARG A 82 -11.57 -3.77 10.43
C ARG A 82 -12.54 -4.17 9.31
N LYS A 83 -12.24 -5.23 8.55
CA LYS A 83 -13.09 -5.76 7.46
C LYS A 83 -14.01 -6.90 7.88
N LEU A 84 -13.86 -7.42 9.10
CA LEU A 84 -14.71 -8.46 9.68
C LEU A 84 -15.62 -7.83 10.75
N LYS A 85 -16.59 -7.04 10.33
CA LYS A 85 -17.78 -6.75 11.13
C LYS A 85 -18.97 -6.49 10.23
#